data_AF-A0A852YS55-F1
#
_entry.id   AF-A0A852YS55-F1
#
_cell.length_a   1.000
_cell.length_b   1.000
_cell.length_c   1.000
_cell.angle_alpha   90.00
_cell.angle_beta   90.00
_cell.angle_gamma   90.00
#
_symmetry.space_group_name_H-M   'P 1'
#
loop_
_entity.id
_entity.type
_entity.pdbx_description
1 polymer ?
#
loop_
_entity_poly.entity_id
_entity_poly.type
_entity_poly.pdbx_seq_one_letter_code
_entity_poly.pdbx_strand_id
1 'polypeptide(L)'
;MTTPSSSPETDQPAAVDQLATALQALGHYRGTNTADEHTAAAERLGGEAVYRAYLANALLGAAQFEAILNESVELDNEQRAAVYLQQQQTVGVAGDQSGMLEFLRWQLLRISAPLRENARTEQAGPVPVAAAQTAEGLDRLLTVSAAGHTLADQADIDSVAEQLDTAHQALSSALENIDQLRALTEQARSGSGAGSESSES
;
A
#
# COMPACT_ATOMS: atom_id res chain seq x y z
N MET A 1 5.26 -39.38 -12.40
CA MET A 1 4.97 -38.03 -12.93
C MET A 1 6.04 -37.12 -12.37
N THR A 2 6.98 -36.74 -13.22
CA THR A 2 8.07 -35.83 -12.91
C THR A 2 7.49 -34.43 -12.68
N THR A 3 7.67 -33.91 -11.48
CA THR A 3 7.49 -32.49 -11.20
C THR A 3 8.41 -31.70 -12.12
N PRO A 4 7.91 -30.67 -12.85
CA PRO A 4 8.82 -29.75 -13.50
C PRO A 4 9.58 -29.04 -12.37
N SER A 5 10.89 -29.23 -12.38
CA SER A 5 11.83 -28.49 -11.57
C SER A 5 11.64 -27.01 -11.91
N SER A 6 11.21 -26.19 -10.93
CA SER A 6 11.20 -24.74 -11.08
C SER A 6 12.62 -24.29 -11.42
N SER A 7 12.82 -23.76 -12.63
CA SER A 7 14.11 -23.24 -13.06
C SER A 7 14.50 -22.04 -12.19
N PRO A 8 15.77 -21.92 -11.77
CA PRO A 8 16.29 -20.77 -11.05
C PRO A 8 16.64 -19.65 -12.05
N GLU A 9 15.65 -19.12 -12.76
CA GLU A 9 15.76 -17.89 -13.55
C GLU A 9 14.88 -16.81 -12.91
N THR A 10 15.37 -15.56 -12.95
CA THR A 10 14.64 -14.29 -12.78
C THR A 10 14.56 -13.61 -11.41
N ASP A 11 15.71 -13.26 -10.81
CA ASP A 11 15.79 -12.02 -9.99
C ASP A 11 15.92 -10.76 -10.86
N GLN A 12 16.01 -10.92 -12.18
CA GLN A 12 16.12 -9.81 -13.12
C GLN A 12 14.72 -9.26 -13.45
N PRO A 13 14.49 -7.93 -13.33
CA PRO A 13 13.25 -7.32 -13.74
C PRO A 13 12.94 -7.59 -15.22
N ALA A 14 11.65 -7.72 -15.55
CA ALA A 14 11.19 -7.84 -16.93
C ALA A 14 11.73 -6.70 -17.82
N ALA A 15 12.01 -7.04 -19.07
CA ALA A 15 12.47 -6.07 -20.06
C ALA A 15 11.36 -5.05 -20.39
N VAL A 16 11.75 -3.89 -20.92
CA VAL A 16 10.85 -2.77 -21.23
C VAL A 16 9.75 -3.17 -22.21
N ASP A 17 10.11 -3.91 -23.26
CA ASP A 17 9.20 -4.43 -24.29
C ASP A 17 8.20 -5.44 -23.71
N GLN A 18 8.61 -6.27 -22.75
CA GLN A 18 7.72 -7.21 -22.04
C GLN A 18 6.68 -6.45 -21.21
N LEU A 19 7.10 -5.43 -20.45
CA LEU A 19 6.21 -4.59 -19.66
C LEU A 19 5.23 -3.80 -20.55
N ALA A 20 5.72 -3.23 -21.65
CA ALA A 20 4.89 -2.51 -22.61
C ALA A 20 3.89 -3.45 -23.31
N THR A 21 4.30 -4.67 -23.66
CA THR A 21 3.41 -5.69 -24.22
C THR A 21 2.29 -6.07 -23.26
N ALA A 22 2.61 -6.27 -21.98
CA ALA A 22 1.60 -6.56 -20.96
C ALA A 22 0.61 -5.40 -20.77
N LEU A 23 1.12 -4.17 -20.71
CA LEU A 23 0.29 -2.97 -20.68
C LEU A 23 -0.60 -2.83 -21.93
N GLN A 24 -0.08 -3.19 -23.10
CA GLN A 24 -0.84 -3.15 -24.35
C GLN A 24 -1.96 -4.20 -24.35
N ALA A 25 -1.69 -5.41 -23.84
CA ALA A 25 -2.69 -6.46 -23.68
C ALA A 25 -3.83 -6.05 -22.74
N LEU A 26 -3.52 -5.28 -21.68
CA LEU A 26 -4.51 -4.70 -20.78
C LEU A 26 -5.11 -3.36 -21.28
N GLY A 27 -4.75 -2.89 -22.49
CA GLY A 27 -5.27 -1.65 -23.06
C GLY A 27 -4.74 -0.35 -22.44
N HIS A 28 -3.67 -0.43 -21.64
CA HIS A 28 -3.06 0.72 -20.96
C HIS A 28 -1.80 1.28 -21.65
N TYR A 29 -1.29 0.61 -22.69
CA TYR A 29 -0.21 1.13 -23.55
C TYR A 29 -0.75 1.76 -24.82
N ARG A 30 -0.42 3.03 -25.08
CA ARG A 30 -0.88 3.78 -26.27
C ARG A 30 0.18 3.92 -27.36
N GLY A 31 1.42 3.52 -27.10
CA GLY A 31 2.52 3.57 -28.07
C GLY A 31 2.49 2.39 -29.03
N THR A 32 3.51 2.32 -29.88
CA THR A 32 3.69 1.23 -30.85
C THR A 32 4.58 0.11 -30.34
N ASN A 33 5.17 0.26 -29.14
CA ASN A 33 6.00 -0.75 -28.48
C ASN A 33 7.24 -1.10 -29.34
N THR A 34 7.97 -0.04 -29.73
CA THR A 34 9.17 -0.13 -30.57
C THR A 34 10.41 0.27 -29.78
N ALA A 35 11.57 -0.27 -30.17
CA ALA A 35 12.84 0.04 -29.52
C ALA A 35 13.15 1.54 -29.52
N ASP A 36 12.95 2.23 -30.65
CA ASP A 36 13.20 3.67 -30.78
C ASP A 36 12.32 4.50 -29.83
N GLU A 37 11.04 4.12 -29.69
CA GLU A 37 10.12 4.76 -28.75
C GLU A 37 10.61 4.60 -27.30
N HIS A 38 11.06 3.39 -26.95
CA HIS A 38 11.57 3.08 -25.62
C HIS A 38 12.88 3.80 -25.31
N THR A 39 13.81 3.88 -26.28
CA THR A 39 15.05 4.66 -26.14
C THR A 39 14.73 6.13 -25.91
N ALA A 40 13.85 6.72 -26.70
CA ALA A 40 13.44 8.13 -26.53
C ALA A 40 12.70 8.38 -25.21
N ALA A 41 11.90 7.43 -24.72
CA ALA A 41 11.24 7.53 -23.42
C ALA A 41 12.25 7.40 -22.25
N ALA A 42 13.19 6.47 -22.35
CA ALA A 42 14.27 6.30 -21.39
C ALA A 42 15.12 7.57 -21.28
N GLU A 43 15.53 8.17 -22.39
CA GLU A 43 16.29 9.43 -22.40
C GLU A 43 15.53 10.56 -21.69
N ARG A 44 14.23 10.72 -21.95
CA ARG A 44 13.40 11.75 -21.28
C ARG A 44 13.25 11.53 -19.78
N LEU A 45 13.20 10.28 -19.32
CA LEU A 45 12.96 9.93 -17.92
C LEU A 45 14.24 9.76 -17.10
N GLY A 46 15.42 9.94 -17.70
CA GLY A 46 16.71 9.85 -17.00
C GLY A 46 17.33 8.45 -17.01
N GLY A 47 16.94 7.59 -17.95
CA GLY A 47 17.57 6.30 -18.24
C GLY A 47 16.60 5.12 -18.27
N GLU A 48 17.08 4.00 -18.83
CA GLU A 48 16.27 2.78 -19.02
C GLU A 48 15.75 2.21 -17.70
N ALA A 49 16.55 2.23 -16.63
CA ALA A 49 16.13 1.71 -15.33
C ALA A 49 14.95 2.48 -14.73
N VAL A 50 14.94 3.81 -14.86
CA VAL A 50 13.82 4.66 -14.41
C VAL A 50 12.60 4.42 -15.28
N TYR A 51 12.78 4.31 -16.60
CA TYR A 51 11.67 4.02 -17.51
C TYR A 51 11.06 2.63 -17.28
N ARG A 52 11.88 1.61 -17.01
CA ARG A 52 11.43 0.27 -16.63
C ARG A 52 10.62 0.31 -15.33
N ALA A 53 11.10 1.02 -14.30
CA ALA A 53 10.36 1.21 -13.06
C ALA A 53 9.03 1.95 -13.30
N TYR A 54 9.02 2.95 -14.19
CA TYR A 54 7.81 3.67 -14.59
C TYR A 54 6.78 2.74 -15.22
N LEU A 55 7.17 1.92 -16.21
CA LEU A 55 6.28 0.94 -16.84
C LEU A 55 5.80 -0.14 -15.87
N ALA A 56 6.69 -0.64 -15.00
CA ALA A 56 6.30 -1.63 -14.00
C ALA A 56 5.25 -1.09 -13.02
N ASN A 57 5.34 0.18 -12.62
CA ASN A 57 4.33 0.83 -11.78
C ASN A 57 3.01 1.08 -12.54
N ALA A 58 3.07 1.40 -13.84
CA ALA A 58 1.88 1.46 -14.66
C ALA A 58 1.17 0.10 -14.76
N LEU A 59 1.95 -0.99 -14.94
CA LEU A 59 1.41 -2.34 -15.02
C LEU A 59 0.83 -2.80 -13.69
N LEU A 60 1.48 -2.46 -12.58
CA LEU A 60 0.92 -2.69 -11.24
C LEU A 60 -0.44 -2.00 -11.08
N GLY A 61 -0.55 -0.73 -11.48
CA GLY A 61 -1.82 0.00 -11.42
C GLY A 61 -2.91 -0.63 -12.29
N ALA A 62 -2.56 -1.08 -13.50
CA ALA A 62 -3.48 -1.81 -14.38
C ALA A 62 -3.96 -3.13 -13.75
N ALA A 63 -3.05 -3.93 -13.21
CA ALA A 63 -3.38 -5.19 -12.53
C ALA A 63 -4.23 -4.97 -11.27
N GLN A 64 -3.95 -3.92 -10.49
CA GLN A 64 -4.78 -3.53 -9.35
C GLN A 64 -6.18 -3.10 -9.77
N PHE A 65 -6.30 -2.37 -10.88
CA PHE A 65 -7.59 -1.98 -11.43
C PHE A 65 -8.40 -3.21 -11.87
N GLU A 66 -7.78 -4.18 -12.54
CA GLU A 66 -8.41 -5.46 -12.88
C GLU A 66 -8.85 -6.23 -11.63
N ALA A 67 -8.03 -6.27 -10.57
CA ALA A 67 -8.41 -6.89 -9.31
C ALA A 67 -9.65 -6.22 -8.69
N ILE A 68 -9.71 -4.88 -8.67
CA ILE A 68 -10.88 -4.12 -8.19
C ILE A 68 -12.14 -4.48 -8.98
N LEU A 69 -12.06 -4.60 -10.30
CA LEU A 69 -13.20 -4.96 -11.14
C LEU A 69 -13.68 -6.39 -10.87
N ASN A 70 -12.75 -7.34 -10.74
CA ASN A 70 -13.08 -8.75 -10.55
C ASN A 70 -13.51 -9.09 -9.10
N GLU A 71 -13.07 -8.30 -8.12
CA GLU A 71 -13.50 -8.42 -6.71
C GLU A 71 -14.81 -7.68 -6.40
N SER A 72 -15.47 -7.08 -7.41
CA SER A 72 -16.77 -6.42 -7.25
C SER A 72 -17.93 -7.40 -6.98
N VAL A 73 -17.69 -8.70 -7.16
CA VAL A 73 -18.64 -9.76 -6.84
C VAL A 73 -18.72 -10.01 -5.32
N GLU A 74 -19.85 -10.53 -4.85
CA GLU A 74 -19.96 -10.94 -3.45
C GLU A 74 -19.09 -12.18 -3.19
N LEU A 75 -18.09 -12.02 -2.34
CA LEU A 75 -17.20 -13.07 -1.88
C LEU A 75 -17.38 -13.28 -0.39
N ASP A 76 -17.53 -14.53 0.03
CA ASP A 76 -17.43 -14.87 1.44
C ASP A 76 -15.99 -14.73 1.96
N ASN A 77 -15.80 -14.94 3.27
CA ASN A 77 -14.50 -14.77 3.90
C ASN A 77 -13.44 -15.78 3.41
N GLU A 78 -13.83 -17.02 3.09
CA GLU A 78 -12.90 -18.06 2.63
C GLU A 78 -12.47 -17.79 1.19
N GLN A 79 -13.41 -17.44 0.32
CA GLN A 79 -13.15 -17.05 -1.06
C GLN A 79 -12.24 -15.81 -1.13
N ARG A 80 -12.52 -14.80 -0.30
CA ARG A 80 -11.70 -13.60 -0.20
C ARG A 80 -10.27 -13.90 0.25
N ALA A 81 -10.13 -14.76 1.27
CA ALA A 81 -8.82 -15.20 1.73
C ALA A 81 -8.05 -15.96 0.63
N ALA A 82 -8.73 -16.80 -0.17
CA ALA A 82 -8.12 -17.51 -1.29
C ALA A 82 -7.64 -16.55 -2.41
N VAL A 83 -8.39 -15.51 -2.73
CA VAL A 83 -7.98 -14.46 -3.69
C VAL A 83 -6.72 -13.73 -3.21
N TYR A 84 -6.67 -13.35 -1.93
CA TYR A 84 -5.49 -12.69 -1.36
C TYR A 84 -4.27 -13.62 -1.28
N LEU A 85 -4.48 -14.91 -0.98
CA LEU A 85 -3.43 -15.91 -1.02
C LEU A 85 -2.87 -16.09 -2.44
N GLN A 86 -3.70 -16.00 -3.48
CA GLN A 86 -3.23 -16.09 -4.86
C GLN A 86 -2.25 -14.96 -5.20
N GLN A 87 -2.49 -13.72 -4.73
CA GLN A 87 -1.52 -12.63 -4.89
C GLN A 87 -0.17 -12.96 -4.26
N GLN A 88 -0.19 -13.53 -3.06
CA GLN A 88 1.02 -13.93 -2.33
C GLN A 88 1.77 -15.07 -3.04
N GLN A 89 1.05 -16.04 -3.60
CA GLN A 89 1.62 -17.12 -4.40
C GLN A 89 2.26 -16.59 -5.68
N THR A 90 1.60 -15.63 -6.35
CA THR A 90 2.10 -15.04 -7.60
C THR A 90 3.40 -14.25 -7.40
N VAL A 91 3.54 -13.53 -6.29
CA VAL A 91 4.79 -12.84 -5.94
C VAL A 91 5.82 -13.77 -5.26
N GLY A 92 5.45 -15.02 -4.97
CA GLY A 92 6.36 -16.04 -4.44
C GLY A 92 6.60 -15.98 -2.93
N VAL A 93 5.79 -15.23 -2.17
CA VAL A 93 5.96 -15.06 -0.71
C VAL A 93 5.03 -15.96 0.12
N ALA A 94 4.17 -16.75 -0.53
CA ALA A 94 3.29 -17.68 0.17
C ALA A 94 4.08 -18.74 0.94
N GLY A 95 3.91 -18.79 2.27
CA GLY A 95 4.64 -19.70 3.15
C GLY A 95 6.03 -19.20 3.59
N ASP A 96 6.49 -18.05 3.09
CA ASP A 96 7.67 -17.34 3.58
C ASP A 96 7.23 -16.13 4.43
N GLN A 97 7.37 -16.24 5.74
CA GLN A 97 6.95 -15.19 6.66
C GLN A 97 7.75 -13.89 6.47
N SER A 98 9.05 -13.97 6.19
CA SER A 98 9.89 -12.79 6.00
C SER A 98 9.52 -12.08 4.70
N GLY A 99 9.45 -12.82 3.60
CA GLY A 99 9.00 -12.30 2.31
C GLY A 99 7.58 -11.73 2.38
N MET A 100 6.68 -12.34 3.16
CA MET A 100 5.33 -11.82 3.40
C MET A 100 5.36 -10.44 4.04
N LEU A 101 6.14 -10.27 5.11
CA LEU A 101 6.22 -9.01 5.85
C LEU A 101 6.85 -7.91 4.99
N GLU A 102 7.87 -8.23 4.20
CA GLU A 102 8.46 -7.31 3.23
C GLU A 102 7.45 -6.89 2.15
N PHE A 103 6.67 -7.84 1.64
CA PHE A 103 5.64 -7.57 0.65
C PHE A 103 4.51 -6.68 1.22
N LEU A 104 4.02 -6.97 2.43
CA LEU A 104 3.01 -6.16 3.12
C LEU A 104 3.53 -4.75 3.39
N ARG A 105 4.80 -4.61 3.80
CA ARG A 105 5.42 -3.31 4.02
C ARG A 105 5.55 -2.53 2.71
N TRP A 106 5.95 -3.19 1.62
CA TRP A 106 5.98 -2.58 0.30
C TRP A 106 4.59 -2.08 -0.15
N GLN A 107 3.52 -2.84 0.12
CA GLN A 107 2.14 -2.41 -0.15
C GLN A 107 1.76 -1.20 0.71
N LEU A 108 2.08 -1.25 2.01
CA LEU A 108 1.80 -0.17 2.95
C LEU A 108 2.46 1.15 2.51
N LEU A 109 3.74 1.14 2.14
CA LEU A 109 4.47 2.34 1.73
C LEU A 109 3.80 3.09 0.58
N ARG A 110 3.15 2.36 -0.34
CA ARG A 110 2.40 2.94 -1.47
C ARG A 110 1.11 3.64 -1.04
N ILE A 111 0.51 3.20 0.06
CA ILE A 111 -0.69 3.82 0.65
C ILE A 111 -0.28 4.96 1.60
N SER A 112 0.81 4.80 2.35
CA SER A 112 1.29 5.78 3.33
C SER A 112 1.68 7.11 2.70
N ALA A 113 2.23 7.12 1.48
CA ALA A 113 2.61 8.35 0.79
C ALA A 113 1.41 9.27 0.48
N PRO A 114 0.35 8.82 -0.24
CA PRO A 114 -0.81 9.67 -0.50
C PRO A 114 -1.58 10.03 0.77
N LEU A 115 -1.62 9.16 1.79
CA LEU A 115 -2.23 9.51 3.08
C LEU A 115 -1.51 10.69 3.76
N ARG A 116 -0.17 10.68 3.77
CA ARG A 116 0.62 11.78 4.31
C ARG A 116 0.44 13.08 3.52
N GLU A 117 0.30 12.99 2.21
CA GLU A 117 0.04 14.17 1.38
C GLU A 117 -1.34 14.77 1.69
N ASN A 118 -2.37 13.93 1.78
CA ASN A 118 -3.72 14.36 2.17
C ASN A 118 -3.73 15.03 3.55
N ALA A 119 -2.98 14.48 4.51
CA ALA A 119 -2.86 15.03 5.86
C ALA A 119 -2.15 16.39 5.94
N ARG A 120 -1.37 16.78 4.91
CA ARG A 120 -0.66 18.06 4.85
C ARG A 120 -1.47 19.20 4.25
N THR A 121 -2.63 18.90 3.65
CA THR A 121 -3.49 19.93 3.07
C THR A 121 -4.04 20.82 4.18
N GLU A 122 -4.14 22.13 3.94
CA GLU A 122 -4.65 23.11 4.94
C GLU A 122 -6.09 22.82 5.40
N GLN A 123 -6.81 22.00 4.63
CA GLN A 123 -8.18 21.57 4.89
C GLN A 123 -8.26 20.14 5.47
N ALA A 124 -7.12 19.52 5.79
CA ALA A 124 -7.10 18.17 6.34
C ALA A 124 -7.84 18.14 7.67
N GLY A 125 -8.99 17.46 7.68
CA GLY A 125 -9.67 17.14 8.92
C GLY A 125 -8.89 16.12 9.76
N PRO A 126 -9.37 15.82 10.98
CA PRO A 126 -8.73 14.85 11.87
C PRO A 126 -8.59 13.44 11.28
N VAL A 127 -9.50 13.02 10.39
CA VAL A 127 -9.47 11.66 9.81
C VAL A 127 -8.30 11.43 8.85
N PRO A 128 -8.05 12.28 7.84
CA PRO A 128 -6.83 12.17 7.03
C PRO A 128 -5.53 12.13 7.84
N VAL A 129 -5.43 12.95 8.89
CA VAL A 129 -4.27 12.97 9.80
C VAL A 129 -4.14 11.64 10.55
N ALA A 130 -5.23 11.16 11.16
CA ALA A 130 -5.25 9.88 11.86
C ALA A 130 -4.88 8.69 10.95
N ALA A 131 -5.37 8.70 9.69
CA ALA A 131 -5.04 7.67 8.71
C ALA A 131 -3.54 7.67 8.36
N ALA A 132 -2.94 8.84 8.15
CA ALA A 132 -1.51 8.97 7.90
C ALA A 132 -0.66 8.47 9.08
N GLN A 133 -1.05 8.83 10.31
CA GLN A 133 -0.38 8.39 11.54
C GLN A 133 -0.54 6.88 11.80
N THR A 134 -1.71 6.32 11.47
CA THR A 134 -1.94 4.87 11.55
C THR A 134 -1.04 4.12 10.55
N ALA A 135 -0.92 4.64 9.33
CA ALA A 135 -0.04 4.06 8.33
C ALA A 135 1.44 4.13 8.73
N GLU A 136 1.86 5.20 9.41
CA GLU A 136 3.19 5.29 10.02
C GLU A 136 3.37 4.26 11.14
N GLY A 137 2.44 4.17 12.09
CA GLY A 137 2.52 3.19 13.18
C GLY A 137 2.59 1.75 12.67
N LEU A 138 1.82 1.42 11.64
CA LEU A 138 1.84 0.09 11.02
C LEU A 138 3.18 -0.22 10.33
N ASP A 139 3.83 0.75 9.68
CA ASP A 139 5.16 0.55 9.05
C ASP A 139 6.21 0.18 10.10
N ARG A 140 6.16 0.85 11.26
CA ARG A 140 7.02 0.53 12.42
C ARG A 140 6.77 -0.88 12.95
N LEU A 141 5.51 -1.27 13.11
CA LEU A 141 5.14 -2.61 13.59
C LEU A 141 5.55 -3.71 12.61
N LEU A 142 5.41 -3.49 11.30
CA LEU A 142 5.89 -4.44 10.28
C LEU A 142 7.42 -4.53 10.28
N THR A 143 8.13 -3.42 10.48
CA THR A 143 9.59 -3.39 10.61
C THR A 143 10.05 -4.22 11.82
N VAL A 144 9.42 -4.04 12.98
CA VAL A 144 9.71 -4.84 14.18
C VAL A 144 9.38 -6.32 13.96
N SER A 145 8.27 -6.61 13.30
CA SER A 145 7.86 -8.00 13.01
C SER A 145 8.88 -8.71 12.13
N ALA A 146 9.47 -8.02 11.15
CA ALA A 146 10.53 -8.56 10.31
C ALA A 146 11.85 -8.76 11.10
N ALA A 147 12.18 -7.84 12.01
CA ALA A 147 13.38 -7.91 12.85
C ALA A 147 13.31 -8.96 13.97
N GLY A 148 12.10 -9.41 14.36
CA GLY A 148 11.88 -10.31 15.50
C GLY A 148 12.59 -11.66 15.42
N HIS A 149 13.10 -12.04 14.25
CA HIS A 149 13.86 -13.28 14.04
C HIS A 149 15.39 -13.08 13.94
N THR A 150 15.88 -11.83 13.99
CA THR A 150 17.28 -11.48 13.67
C THR A 150 17.98 -10.66 14.75
N LEU A 151 17.38 -10.51 15.95
CA LEU A 151 17.99 -9.75 17.05
C LEU A 151 19.26 -10.46 17.55
N ALA A 152 20.42 -9.93 17.19
CA ALA A 152 21.71 -10.55 17.51
C ALA A 152 22.52 -9.72 18.51
N ASP A 153 22.37 -8.39 18.50
CA ASP A 153 23.11 -7.50 19.38
C ASP A 153 22.25 -6.40 20.04
N GLN A 154 22.88 -5.58 20.89
CA GLN A 154 22.21 -4.51 21.63
C GLN A 154 21.71 -3.40 20.70
N ALA A 155 22.39 -3.14 19.57
CA ALA A 155 21.95 -2.12 18.64
C ALA A 155 20.65 -2.54 17.93
N ASP A 156 20.49 -3.83 17.63
CA ASP A 156 19.23 -4.38 17.12
C ASP A 156 18.09 -4.21 18.13
N ILE A 157 18.36 -4.48 19.42
CA ILE A 157 17.37 -4.34 20.50
C ILE A 157 16.96 -2.88 20.68
N ASP A 158 17.94 -1.96 20.72
CA ASP A 158 17.69 -0.53 20.86
C ASP A 158 16.90 0.01 19.66
N SER A 159 17.21 -0.46 18.45
CA SER A 159 16.46 -0.11 17.24
C SER A 159 15.02 -0.59 17.31
N VAL A 160 14.78 -1.83 17.76
CA VAL A 160 13.40 -2.35 17.95
C VAL A 160 12.64 -1.52 18.98
N ALA A 161 13.26 -1.17 20.10
CA ALA A 161 12.63 -0.33 21.11
C ALA A 161 12.24 1.05 20.54
N GLU A 162 13.12 1.69 19.78
CA GLU A 162 12.84 2.97 19.11
C GLU A 162 11.68 2.86 18.11
N GLN A 163 11.64 1.77 17.32
CA GLN A 163 10.53 1.55 16.39
C GLN A 163 9.20 1.35 17.14
N LEU A 164 9.20 0.61 18.25
CA LEU A 164 8.00 0.40 19.08
C LEU A 164 7.52 1.70 19.72
N ASP A 165 8.42 2.52 20.26
CA ASP A 165 8.07 3.83 20.82
C ASP A 165 7.48 4.76 19.75
N THR A 166 8.09 4.78 18.56
CA THR A 166 7.58 5.55 17.42
C THR A 166 6.19 5.05 17.00
N ALA A 167 6.00 3.72 16.93
CA ALA A 167 4.70 3.13 16.61
C ALA A 167 3.64 3.56 17.63
N HIS A 168 3.97 3.48 18.92
CA HIS A 168 3.08 3.84 20.01
C HIS A 168 2.68 5.32 19.95
N GLN A 169 3.64 6.22 19.71
CA GLN A 169 3.37 7.65 19.58
C GLN A 169 2.46 7.97 18.38
N ALA A 170 2.74 7.37 17.22
CA ALA A 170 1.95 7.57 16.02
C ALA A 170 0.51 7.08 16.19
N LEU A 171 0.33 5.87 16.74
CA LEU A 171 -1.00 5.30 16.98
C LEU A 171 -1.78 6.06 18.06
N SER A 172 -1.12 6.54 19.11
CA SER A 172 -1.75 7.37 20.14
C SER A 172 -2.24 8.70 19.56
N SER A 173 -1.43 9.34 18.72
CA SER A 173 -1.81 10.57 18.04
C SER A 173 -2.99 10.35 17.07
N ALA A 174 -3.04 9.18 16.41
CA ALA A 174 -4.15 8.83 15.54
C ALA A 174 -5.46 8.67 16.34
N LEU A 175 -5.40 8.04 17.51
CA LEU A 175 -6.54 7.90 18.42
C LEU A 175 -7.05 9.26 18.89
N GLU A 176 -6.16 10.18 19.29
CA GLU A 176 -6.54 11.52 19.70
C GLU A 176 -7.31 12.27 18.60
N ASN A 177 -6.85 12.18 17.35
CA ASN A 177 -7.55 12.77 16.21
C ASN A 177 -8.94 12.14 15.98
N ILE A 178 -9.06 10.82 16.11
CA ILE A 178 -10.34 10.11 15.98
C ILE A 178 -11.31 10.57 17.09
N ASP A 179 -10.84 10.66 18.33
CA ASP A 179 -11.67 11.07 19.46
C ASP A 179 -12.11 12.54 19.36
N GLN A 180 -11.25 13.42 18.84
CA GLN A 180 -11.64 14.80 18.51
C GLN A 180 -12.82 14.83 17.53
N LEU A 181 -12.78 14.04 16.44
CA LEU A 181 -13.88 13.99 15.48
C LEU A 181 -15.16 13.43 16.10
N ARG A 182 -15.04 12.39 16.94
CA ARG A 182 -16.18 11.81 17.64
C ARG A 182 -16.85 12.84 18.54
N ALA A 183 -16.08 13.58 19.33
CA ALA A 183 -16.59 14.65 20.18
C ALA A 183 -17.30 15.74 19.39
N LEU A 184 -16.72 16.22 18.28
CA LEU A 184 -17.35 17.20 17.39
C LEU A 184 -18.68 16.68 16.80
N THR A 185 -18.71 15.41 16.41
CA THR A 185 -19.91 14.77 15.86
C THR A 185 -21.02 14.64 16.91
N GLU A 186 -20.67 14.31 18.14
CA GLU A 186 -21.62 14.22 19.26
C GLU A 186 -22.18 15.59 19.65
N GLN A 187 -21.35 16.63 19.65
CA GLN A 187 -21.79 18.02 19.86
C GLN A 187 -22.77 18.47 18.77
N ALA A 188 -22.46 18.21 17.50
CA ALA A 188 -23.35 18.54 16.38
C ALA A 188 -24.71 17.83 16.49
N ARG A 189 -24.72 16.56 16.90
CA ARG A 189 -25.95 15.79 17.14
C ARG A 189 -26.78 16.37 18.29
N SER A 190 -26.11 16.80 19.37
CA SER A 190 -26.77 17.34 20.56
C SER A 190 -27.29 18.76 20.37
N GLY A 191 -26.56 19.60 19.62
CA GLY A 191 -26.96 20.98 19.30
C GLY A 191 -28.11 21.08 18.29
N SER A 192 -28.28 20.07 17.43
CA SER A 192 -29.38 20.02 16.46
C SER A 192 -30.74 19.67 17.09
N GLY A 193 -30.77 19.17 18.33
CA GLY A 193 -32.00 18.82 19.06
C GLY A 193 -32.63 19.97 19.86
N ALA A 194 -31.90 21.07 20.11
CA ALA A 194 -32.38 22.17 20.96
C ALA A 194 -33.08 23.31 20.18
N GLY A 195 -33.06 23.27 18.84
CA GLY A 195 -33.61 24.33 17.98
C GLY A 195 -35.08 24.15 17.56
N SER A 196 -35.76 23.09 18.02
CA SER A 196 -37.10 22.73 17.53
C SER A 196 -38.25 23.04 18.49
N GLU A 197 -37.98 23.42 19.76
CA GLU A 197 -39.03 23.54 20.79
C GLU A 197 -39.34 24.98 21.25
N SER A 198 -38.75 26.03 20.65
CA SER A 198 -38.89 27.41 21.15
C SER A 198 -39.58 28.40 20.20
N SER A 199 -40.52 27.94 19.37
CA SER A 199 -41.32 28.84 18.52
C SER A 199 -42.80 28.47 18.45
N GLU A 200 -43.42 28.21 19.59
CA GLU A 200 -44.88 28.39 19.76
C GLU A 200 -45.16 28.95 21.15
N SER A 201 -45.29 30.28 21.25
CA SER A 201 -46.03 31.01 22.29
C SER A 201 -46.25 32.45 21.85
#